data_AF-A0A7S1D8X2-F1
#
_entry.id   AF-A0A7S1D8X2-F1
#
_cell.length_a   1.000
_cell.length_b   1.000
_cell.length_c   1.000
_cell.angle_alpha   90.00
_cell.angle_beta   90.00
_cell.angle_gamma   90.00
#
_symmetry.space_group_name_H-M   'P 1'
#
loop_
_entity.id
_entity.type
_entity.pdbx_description
1 polymer ?
#
loop_
_entity_poly.entity_id
_entity_poly.type
_entity_poly.pdbx_seq_one_letter_code
_entity_poly.pdbx_strand_id
1 'polypeptide(L)'
;PVLRIRKICKLDSEVKALSKEALLLVTKCAELATAKLGREAVKVARLQNRRTLLPDDVAEICGTREQFMFLREDVKDLVREQVAEKKANEKEKSKATEPENTKPLTAYFAKQTS
;
A
#
# COMPACT_ATOMS: atom_id res chain seq x y z
N PRO A 1 10.24 -5.78 9.35
CA PRO A 1 10.40 -5.71 10.83
C PRO A 1 9.67 -6.84 11.54
N VAL A 2 10.39 -7.65 12.34
CA VAL A 2 9.85 -8.87 12.98
C VAL A 2 8.63 -8.60 13.88
N LEU A 3 8.63 -7.47 14.61
CA LEU A 3 7.50 -7.07 15.45
C LEU A 3 6.21 -6.79 14.64
N ARG A 4 6.33 -6.26 13.42
CA ARG A 4 5.16 -6.07 12.54
C ARG A 4 4.56 -7.41 12.11
N ILE A 5 5.41 -8.39 11.78
CA ILE A 5 4.97 -9.72 11.38
C ILE A 5 4.21 -10.38 12.53
N ARG A 6 4.72 -10.27 13.77
CA ARG A 6 4.01 -10.74 14.96
C ARG A 6 2.63 -10.07 15.11
N LYS A 7 2.53 -8.75 14.87
CA LYS A 7 1.24 -8.03 14.92
C LYS A 7 0.26 -8.56 13.86
N ILE A 8 0.73 -8.77 12.63
CA ILE A 8 -0.08 -9.31 11.53
C ILE A 8 -0.60 -10.71 11.88
N CYS A 9 0.28 -11.61 12.38
CA CYS A 9 -0.14 -12.94 12.81
C CYS A 9 -1.18 -12.94 13.94
N LYS A 10 -1.21 -11.89 14.78
CA LYS A 10 -2.18 -11.72 15.86
C LYS A 10 -3.48 -11.02 15.46
N LEU A 11 -3.62 -10.61 14.19
CA LEU A 11 -4.91 -10.15 13.67
C LEU A 11 -5.90 -11.31 13.57
N ASP A 12 -5.41 -12.53 13.47
CA ASP A 12 -6.20 -13.75 13.57
C ASP A 12 -6.53 -14.03 15.05
N SER A 13 -7.84 -14.05 15.36
CA SER A 13 -8.36 -14.30 16.70
C SER A 13 -8.05 -15.69 17.25
N GLU A 14 -7.75 -16.66 16.38
CA GLU A 14 -7.41 -18.02 16.80
C GLU A 14 -5.95 -18.13 17.30
N VAL A 15 -5.10 -17.15 16.95
CA VAL A 15 -3.68 -17.15 17.30
C VAL A 15 -3.45 -16.61 18.71
N LYS A 16 -3.52 -17.50 19.70
CA LYS A 16 -3.27 -17.16 21.12
C LYS A 16 -1.80 -16.80 21.39
N ALA A 17 -0.88 -17.66 20.97
CA ALA A 17 0.54 -17.53 21.21
C ALA A 17 1.36 -17.92 19.97
N LEU A 18 2.52 -17.28 19.79
CA LEU A 18 3.39 -17.51 18.64
C LEU A 18 4.83 -17.69 19.11
N SER A 19 5.41 -18.86 18.84
CA SER A 19 6.79 -19.19 19.17
C SER A 19 7.78 -18.31 18.40
N LYS A 20 9.02 -18.22 18.90
CA LYS A 20 10.08 -17.45 18.24
C LYS A 20 10.45 -18.05 16.88
N GLU A 21 10.51 -19.37 16.80
CA GLU A 21 10.84 -20.12 15.58
C GLU A 21 9.74 -19.98 14.51
N ALA A 22 8.47 -20.10 14.89
CA ALA A 22 7.36 -19.89 13.97
C ALA A 22 7.38 -18.48 13.37
N LEU A 23 7.67 -17.47 14.20
CA LEU A 23 7.79 -16.09 13.73
C LEU A 23 8.94 -15.90 12.74
N LEU A 24 10.10 -16.53 12.98
CA LEU A 24 11.24 -16.49 12.06
C LEU A 24 10.93 -17.22 10.75
N LEU A 25 10.26 -18.36 10.82
CA LEU A 25 9.84 -19.13 9.66
C LEU A 25 8.88 -18.32 8.78
N VAL A 26 7.81 -17.77 9.36
CA VAL A 26 6.85 -16.91 8.63
C VAL A 26 7.56 -15.71 8.02
N THR A 27 8.53 -15.12 8.72
CA THR A 27 9.33 -14.01 8.20
C THR A 27 10.08 -14.43 6.93
N LYS A 28 10.76 -15.58 6.94
CA LYS A 28 11.51 -16.06 5.78
C LYS A 28 10.59 -16.51 4.65
N CYS A 29 9.48 -17.16 4.96
CA CYS A 29 8.47 -17.53 3.99
C CYS A 29 7.89 -16.29 3.28
N ALA A 30 7.58 -15.21 4.02
CA ALA A 30 7.07 -13.97 3.44
C ALA A 30 8.09 -13.33 2.49
N GLU A 31 9.38 -13.36 2.83
CA GLU A 31 10.46 -12.89 1.94
C GLU A 31 10.51 -13.70 0.64
N LEU A 32 10.52 -15.03 0.74
CA LEU A 32 10.57 -15.93 -0.41
C LEU A 32 9.31 -15.83 -1.28
N ALA A 33 8.14 -15.72 -0.65
CA ALA A 33 6.85 -15.56 -1.33
C ALA A 33 6.82 -14.26 -2.13
N THR A 34 7.23 -13.14 -1.52
CA THR A 34 7.27 -11.83 -2.18
C THR A 34 8.28 -11.82 -3.33
N ALA A 35 9.47 -12.40 -3.13
CA ALA A 35 10.47 -12.51 -4.19
C ALA A 35 9.99 -13.38 -5.36
N LYS A 36 9.27 -14.47 -5.08
CA LYS A 36 8.71 -15.35 -6.12
C LYS A 36 7.59 -14.65 -6.89
N LEU A 37 6.67 -13.99 -6.18
CA LEU A 37 5.60 -13.20 -6.80
C LEU A 37 6.18 -12.10 -7.70
N GLY A 38 7.16 -11.34 -7.21
CA GLY A 38 7.82 -10.29 -7.99
C GLY A 38 8.52 -10.82 -9.24
N ARG A 39 9.18 -11.98 -9.17
CA ARG A 39 9.79 -12.61 -10.35
C ARG A 39 8.76 -13.01 -11.41
N GLU A 40 7.64 -13.59 -10.99
CA GLU A 40 6.57 -13.93 -11.93
C GLU A 40 5.93 -12.66 -12.52
N ALA A 41 5.72 -11.63 -11.70
CA ALA A 41 5.12 -10.35 -12.14
C ALA A 41 5.99 -9.64 -13.17
N VAL A 42 7.31 -9.67 -13.00
CA VAL A 42 8.26 -9.16 -13.99
C VAL A 42 8.21 -9.96 -15.30
N LYS A 43 7.95 -11.27 -15.27
CA LYS A 43 7.80 -12.05 -16.51
C LYS A 43 6.58 -11.59 -17.29
N VAL A 44 5.45 -11.38 -16.63
CA VAL A 44 4.22 -10.86 -17.27
C VAL A 44 4.46 -9.48 -17.87
N ALA A 45 5.05 -8.55 -17.10
CA ALA A 45 5.39 -7.22 -17.61
C ALA A 45 6.30 -7.29 -18.85
N ARG A 46 7.30 -8.18 -18.85
CA ARG A 46 8.20 -8.39 -19.99
C ARG A 46 7.48 -9.00 -21.20
N LEU A 47 6.53 -9.93 -21.00
CA LEU A 47 5.71 -10.47 -22.09
C LEU A 47 4.89 -9.37 -22.78
N GLN A 48 4.49 -8.35 -22.02
CA GLN A 48 3.82 -7.15 -22.54
C GLN A 48 4.78 -6.08 -23.05
N ASN A 49 6.08 -6.39 -23.25
CA ASN A 49 7.14 -5.46 -23.67
C ASN A 49 7.31 -4.24 -22.74
N ARG A 50 6.89 -4.35 -21.48
CA ARG A 50 7.04 -3.29 -20.47
C ARG A 50 8.22 -3.58 -19.56
N ARG A 51 8.94 -2.50 -19.20
CA ARG A 51 10.00 -2.52 -18.17
C ARG A 51 9.48 -2.11 -16.79
N THR A 52 8.31 -1.48 -16.76
CA THR A 52 7.61 -1.03 -15.55
C THR A 52 6.63 -2.11 -15.10
N LEU A 53 6.71 -2.47 -13.81
CA LEU A 53 5.74 -3.35 -13.16
C LEU A 53 4.47 -2.57 -12.80
N LEU A 54 3.30 -3.07 -13.18
CA LEU A 54 2.00 -2.49 -12.89
C LEU A 54 1.19 -3.38 -11.94
N PRO A 55 0.21 -2.82 -11.22
CA PRO A 55 -0.70 -3.62 -10.38
C PRO A 55 -1.42 -4.72 -11.15
N ASP A 56 -1.77 -4.46 -12.41
CA ASP A 56 -2.45 -5.42 -13.29
C ASP A 56 -1.61 -6.67 -13.57
N ASP A 57 -0.27 -6.55 -13.59
CA ASP A 57 0.63 -7.69 -13.74
C ASP A 57 0.51 -8.66 -12.55
N VAL A 58 0.29 -8.12 -11.35
CA VAL A 58 0.12 -8.90 -10.12
C VAL A 58 -1.27 -9.55 -10.11
N ALA A 59 -2.30 -8.80 -10.50
CA ALA A 59 -3.67 -9.30 -10.59
C ALA A 59 -3.78 -10.48 -11.58
N GLU A 60 -3.12 -10.38 -12.74
CA GLU A 60 -3.09 -11.44 -13.75
C GLU A 60 -2.49 -12.74 -13.20
N ILE A 61 -1.40 -12.65 -12.43
CA ILE A 61 -0.74 -13.82 -11.83
C ILE A 61 -1.59 -14.45 -10.74
N CYS A 62 -2.20 -13.63 -9.88
CA CYS A 62 -3.11 -14.10 -8.85
C CYS A 62 -4.35 -14.78 -9.46
N GLY A 63 -4.76 -14.42 -10.68
CA GLY A 63 -5.83 -15.12 -11.41
C GLY A 63 -5.39 -16.40 -12.12
N THR A 64 -4.14 -16.50 -12.55
CA THR A 64 -3.67 -17.57 -13.46
C THR A 64 -2.91 -18.68 -12.73
N ARG A 65 -2.13 -18.36 -11.70
CA ARG A 65 -1.27 -19.32 -10.99
C ARG A 65 -1.97 -19.80 -9.73
N GLU A 66 -2.22 -21.11 -9.64
CA GLU A 66 -2.86 -21.76 -8.48
C GLU A 66 -2.24 -21.36 -7.13
N GLN A 67 -0.91 -21.29 -7.07
CA GLN A 67 -0.16 -20.95 -5.85
C GLN A 67 -0.43 -19.52 -5.32
N PHE A 68 -1.00 -18.64 -6.15
CA PHE A 68 -1.32 -17.25 -5.79
C PHE A 68 -2.83 -16.97 -5.81
N MET A 69 -3.68 -17.98 -6.06
CA MET A 69 -5.13 -17.81 -6.13
C MET A 69 -5.75 -17.33 -4.82
N PHE A 70 -5.10 -17.61 -3.68
CA PHE A 70 -5.57 -17.11 -2.38
C PHE A 70 -5.59 -15.57 -2.29
N LEU A 71 -4.82 -14.88 -3.13
CA LEU A 71 -4.79 -13.41 -3.20
C LEU A 71 -5.78 -12.83 -4.23
N ARG A 72 -6.47 -13.68 -5.00
CA ARG A 72 -7.24 -13.23 -6.15
C ARG A 72 -8.34 -12.24 -5.77
N GLU A 73 -9.06 -12.50 -4.68
CA GLU A 73 -10.15 -11.62 -4.23
C GLU A 73 -9.62 -10.29 -3.70
N ASP A 74 -8.55 -10.32 -2.89
CA ASP A 74 -7.93 -9.12 -2.33
C ASP A 74 -7.29 -8.22 -3.41
N VAL A 75 -6.85 -8.81 -4.52
CA VAL A 75 -6.10 -8.09 -5.57
C VAL A 75 -6.98 -7.55 -6.70
N LYS A 76 -8.23 -7.99 -6.83
CA LYS A 76 -9.13 -7.50 -7.90
C LYS A 76 -9.39 -6.00 -7.83
N ASP A 77 -9.50 -5.45 -6.62
CA ASP A 77 -9.82 -4.03 -6.42
C ASP A 77 -8.57 -3.14 -6.24
N LEU A 78 -7.35 -3.69 -6.39
CA LEU A 78 -6.10 -2.98 -6.11
C LEU A 78 -5.99 -1.63 -6.82
N VAL A 79 -6.45 -1.54 -8.07
CA VAL A 79 -6.40 -0.28 -8.84
C VAL A 79 -7.41 0.74 -8.30
N ARG A 80 -8.61 0.29 -7.91
CA ARG A 80 -9.66 1.16 -7.35
C ARG A 80 -9.27 1.67 -5.97
N GLU A 81 -8.73 0.78 -5.14
CA GLU A 81 -8.24 1.10 -3.81
C GLU A 81 -7.03 2.05 -3.88
N GLN A 82 -6.05 1.80 -4.75
CA GLN A 82 -4.91 2.72 -4.92
C GLN A 82 -5.34 4.11 -5.40
N VAL A 83 -6.35 4.20 -6.25
CA VAL A 83 -6.92 5.49 -6.68
C VAL A 83 -7.67 6.17 -5.53
N ALA A 84 -8.41 5.40 -4.72
CA ALA A 84 -9.10 5.92 -3.55
C ALA A 84 -8.12 6.41 -2.47
N GLU A 85 -7.06 5.65 -2.18
CA GLU A 85 -6.02 5.99 -1.23
C GLU A 85 -5.21 7.21 -1.66
N LYS A 86 -4.85 7.32 -2.95
CA LYS A 86 -4.18 8.53 -3.48
C LYS A 86 -5.04 9.78 -3.30
N LYS A 87 -6.34 9.69 -3.63
CA LYS A 87 -7.29 10.78 -3.42
C LYS A 87 -7.49 11.13 -1.95
N ALA A 88 -7.46 10.16 -1.05
CA ALA A 88 -7.56 10.37 0.39
C ALA A 88 -6.30 11.09 0.92
N ASN A 89 -5.11 10.64 0.52
CA ASN A 89 -3.83 11.26 0.90
C ASN A 89 -3.67 12.69 0.36
N GLU A 90 -4.18 12.98 -0.85
CA GLU A 90 -4.21 14.33 -1.41
C GLU A 90 -5.15 15.26 -0.63
N LYS A 91 -6.28 14.73 -0.14
CA LYS A 91 -7.21 15.47 0.74
C LYS A 91 -6.63 15.74 2.13
N GLU A 92 -5.85 14.81 2.69
CA GLU A 92 -5.16 15.04 3.97
C GLU A 92 -4.01 16.03 3.84
N LYS A 93 -3.22 15.97 2.75
CA LYS A 93 -2.16 16.95 2.49
C LYS A 93 -2.68 18.37 2.27
N SER A 94 -3.84 18.53 1.61
CA SER A 94 -4.46 19.84 1.41
C SER A 94 -5.05 20.44 2.68
N LYS A 95 -5.55 19.61 3.62
CA LYS A 95 -5.99 20.06 4.96
C LYS A 95 -4.85 20.45 5.89
N ALA A 96 -3.66 19.86 5.73
CA ALA A 96 -2.48 20.21 6.53
C ALA A 96 -1.79 21.52 6.11
N THR A 97 -2.21 22.13 4.99
CA THR A 97 -1.67 23.39 4.45
C THR A 97 -2.59 24.59 4.60
N GLU A 98 -3.69 24.52 5.38
CA GLU A 98 -4.38 25.74 5.81
C GLU A 98 -3.63 26.35 7.00
N PRO A 99 -2.91 27.48 6.84
CA PRO A 99 -2.41 28.20 7.99
C PRO A 99 -3.60 28.80 8.76
N GLU A 100 -3.68 28.48 10.05
CA GLU A 100 -4.50 29.25 11.00
C GLU A 100 -4.22 30.75 10.82
N ASN A 101 -5.28 31.48 10.46
CA ASN A 101 -5.46 32.90 10.73
C ASN A 101 -4.36 33.85 10.18
N THR A 102 -4.41 34.14 8.87
CA THR A 102 -3.83 35.39 8.36
C THR A 102 -4.92 36.24 7.73
N LYS A 103 -5.20 37.38 8.36
CA LYS A 103 -6.05 38.45 7.80
C LYS A 103 -5.57 38.73 6.37
N PRO A 104 -6.47 38.93 5.40
CA PRO A 104 -6.07 39.21 4.02
C PRO A 104 -5.16 40.45 4.00
N LEU A 105 -4.06 40.37 3.25
CA LEU A 105 -3.02 41.42 3.13
C LEU A 105 -3.59 42.82 2.84
N THR A 106 -4.77 42.88 2.21
CA THR A 106 -5.52 44.10 1.92
C THR A 106 -6.00 44.85 3.16
N ALA A 107 -6.08 44.21 4.33
CA ALA A 107 -6.49 44.85 5.58
C ALA A 107 -5.45 45.86 6.14
N TYR A 108 -4.19 45.79 5.69
CA TYR A 108 -3.13 46.69 6.17
C TYR A 108 -3.15 48.08 5.50
N PHE A 109 -3.72 48.19 4.29
CA PHE A 109 -3.74 49.45 3.54
C PHE A 109 -4.95 50.34 3.85
N ALA A 110 -5.95 49.82 4.57
CA ALA A 110 -7.18 50.56 4.88
C ALA A 110 -7.02 51.62 5.99
N LYS A 111 -5.86 51.71 6.66
CA LYS A 111 -5.69 52.54 7.88
C LYS A 111 -4.69 53.70 7.75
N GLN A 112 -4.34 54.14 6.55
CA GLN A 112 -3.52 55.35 6.34
C GLN A 112 -4.19 56.35 5.39
N THR A 113 -5.30 56.93 5.84
CA THR A 113 -5.77 58.24 5.35
C THR A 113 -6.36 59.02 6.52
N SER A 114 -5.51 59.81 7.18
CA SER A 114 -5.88 60.97 8.02
C SER A 114 -4.93 62.10 7.69
#